data_AF-A0A2I0UWT1-F1
#
_entry.id   AF-A0A2I0UWT1-F1
#
_cell.length_a   1.000
_cell.length_b   1.000
_cell.length_c   1.000
_cell.angle_alpha   90.00
_cell.angle_beta   90.00
_cell.angle_gamma   90.00
#
_symmetry.space_group_name_H-M   'P 1'
#
loop_
_entity.id
_entity.type
_entity.pdbx_description
1 polymer ?
#
loop_
_entity_poly.entity_id
_entity_poly.type
_entity_poly.pdbx_seq_one_letter_code
_entity_poly.pdbx_strand_id
1 'polypeptide(L)'
;MARKNKVYSNELKLEVVQAYLKGNERPQKIAEKYGIQNRSQVVAWVKKFKEMGSIKAFNRLPSVGSGAKGVKNPLKGKRVHFKDVEEERDYYKAQVEYLKKQYPNL
;
A
#
# COMPACT_ATOMS: atom_id res chain seq x y z
N MET A 1 2.81 -21.99 20.18
CA MET A 1 2.65 -20.57 20.59
C MET A 1 2.41 -19.71 19.37
N ALA A 2 1.25 -19.06 19.24
CA ALA A 2 0.98 -18.14 18.13
C ALA A 2 1.75 -16.82 18.31
N ARG A 3 2.48 -16.38 17.29
CA ARG A 3 3.16 -15.07 17.32
C ARG A 3 2.11 -13.97 17.15
N LYS A 4 1.95 -13.12 18.18
CA LYS A 4 1.08 -11.93 18.10
C LYS A 4 1.81 -10.84 17.32
N ASN A 5 1.16 -10.31 16.29
CA ASN A 5 1.72 -9.19 15.51
C ASN A 5 1.62 -7.89 16.33
N LYS A 6 2.75 -7.23 16.57
CA LYS A 6 2.77 -5.92 17.22
C LYS A 6 2.24 -4.86 16.24
N VAL A 7 1.25 -4.10 16.68
CA VAL A 7 0.68 -2.98 15.91
C VAL A 7 1.45 -1.72 16.29
N TYR A 8 1.94 -1.01 15.28
CA TYR A 8 2.66 0.24 15.44
C TYR A 8 1.82 1.40 14.90
N SER A 9 1.80 2.52 15.62
CA SER A 9 1.16 3.76 15.20
C SER A 9 1.85 4.33 13.95
N ASN A 10 1.14 5.15 13.18
CA ASN A 10 1.71 5.73 11.95
C ASN A 10 2.77 6.78 12.25
N GLU A 11 2.62 7.52 13.36
CA GLU A 11 3.61 8.48 13.85
C GLU A 11 4.94 7.80 14.14
N LEU A 12 4.92 6.67 14.87
CA LEU A 12 6.12 5.90 15.16
C LEU A 12 6.80 5.39 13.87
N LYS A 13 6.01 4.91 12.90
CA LYS A 13 6.56 4.46 11.61
C LYS A 13 7.24 5.61 10.85
N LEU A 14 6.65 6.81 10.88
CA LEU A 14 7.25 7.99 10.27
C LEU A 14 8.57 8.33 10.96
N GLU A 15 8.58 8.40 12.28
CA GLU A 15 9.77 8.76 13.06
C GLU A 15 10.93 7.80 12.78
N VAL A 16 10.63 6.50 12.71
CA VAL A 16 11.59 5.44 12.35
C VAL A 16 12.17 5.66 10.96
N VAL A 17 11.32 6.00 9.98
CA VAL A 17 11.78 6.25 8.61
C VAL A 17 12.59 7.54 8.52
N GLN A 18 12.19 8.60 9.22
CA GLN A 18 12.96 9.84 9.27
C GLN A 18 14.32 9.63 9.92
N ALA A 19 14.39 8.86 11.01
CA ALA A 19 15.65 8.47 11.64
C ALA A 19 16.54 7.67 10.68
N TYR A 20 15.96 6.76 9.89
CA TYR A 20 16.67 6.01 8.86
C TYR A 20 17.18 6.89 7.71
N LEU A 21 16.44 7.92 7.33
CA LEU A 21 16.84 8.84 6.26
C LEU A 21 17.88 9.87 6.75
N LYS A 22 17.79 10.29 8.01
CA LYS A 22 18.69 11.27 8.64
C LYS A 22 20.00 10.65 9.11
N GLY A 23 19.94 9.43 9.61
CA GLY A 23 21.09 8.70 10.14
C GLY A 23 21.55 7.61 9.18
N ASN A 24 22.86 7.45 9.01
CA ASN A 24 23.45 6.37 8.22
C ASN A 24 23.48 5.04 9.03
N GLU A 25 22.53 4.86 9.94
CA GLU A 25 22.49 3.74 10.87
C GLU A 25 21.87 2.50 10.22
N ARG A 26 22.33 1.33 10.67
CA ARG A 26 21.78 0.07 10.19
C ARG A 26 20.32 -0.07 10.63
N PRO A 27 19.43 -0.64 9.79
CA PRO A 27 18.02 -0.84 10.13
C PRO A 27 17.80 -1.69 11.37
N GLN A 28 18.79 -2.51 11.75
CA GLN A 28 18.78 -3.27 13.00
C GLN A 28 18.95 -2.39 14.24
N LYS A 29 19.90 -1.46 14.24
CA LYS A 29 20.08 -0.52 15.37
C LYS A 29 18.87 0.39 15.54
N ILE A 30 18.28 0.83 14.43
CA ILE A 30 17.05 1.61 14.45
C ILE A 30 15.90 0.76 15.01
N ALA A 31 15.77 -0.50 14.59
CA ALA A 31 14.74 -1.39 15.14
C ALA A 31 14.89 -1.56 16.67
N GLU A 32 16.12 -1.75 17.16
CA GLU A 32 16.41 -1.85 18.60
C GLU A 32 16.05 -0.55 19.34
N LYS A 33 16.46 0.61 18.81
CA LYS A 33 16.18 1.93 19.39
C LYS A 33 14.68 2.23 19.52
N TYR A 34 13.89 1.81 18.54
CA TYR A 34 12.43 2.04 18.49
C TYR A 34 11.60 0.84 18.98
N GLY A 35 12.22 -0.22 19.50
CA GLY A 35 11.52 -1.40 20.02
C GLY A 35 10.71 -2.17 18.95
N ILE A 36 11.23 -2.19 17.73
CA ILE A 36 10.66 -2.89 16.57
C ILE A 36 11.17 -4.32 16.56
N GLN A 37 10.26 -5.29 16.44
CA GLN A 37 10.63 -6.70 16.54
C GLN A 37 11.47 -7.20 15.37
N ASN A 38 11.32 -6.61 14.18
CA ASN A 38 12.00 -7.09 12.99
C ASN A 38 12.56 -5.95 12.13
N ARG A 39 13.86 -6.01 11.82
CA ARG A 39 14.53 -5.08 10.88
C ARG A 39 13.84 -5.01 9.52
N SER A 40 13.25 -6.11 9.05
CA SER A 40 12.56 -6.14 7.76
C SER A 40 11.34 -5.22 7.73
N GLN A 41 10.71 -4.95 8.88
CA GLN A 41 9.61 -3.98 8.98
C GLN A 41 10.11 -2.55 8.75
N VAL A 42 11.27 -2.20 9.30
CA VAL A 42 11.91 -0.89 9.08
C VAL A 42 12.18 -0.68 7.59
N VAL A 43 12.80 -1.66 6.92
CA VAL A 43 13.10 -1.59 5.49
C VAL A 43 11.82 -1.45 4.66
N ALA A 44 10.77 -2.20 4.99
CA ALA A 44 9.48 -2.11 4.30
C ALA A 44 8.81 -0.73 4.47
N TRP A 45 8.91 -0.12 5.66
CA TRP A 45 8.39 1.23 5.91
C TRP A 45 9.17 2.30 5.14
N VAL A 46 10.49 2.21 5.13
CA VAL A 46 11.35 3.12 4.35
C VAL A 46 11.03 3.02 2.86
N LYS A 47 10.88 1.80 2.33
CA LYS A 47 10.51 1.58 0.92
C LYS A 47 9.16 2.23 0.58
N LYS A 48 8.13 1.97 1.38
CA LYS A 48 6.80 2.57 1.20
C LYS A 48 6.83 4.09 1.26
N PHE A 49 7.61 4.65 2.18
CA PHE A 49 7.76 6.08 2.30
C PHE A 49 8.51 6.69 1.11
N LYS A 50 9.53 6.01 0.57
CA LYS A 50 10.21 6.46 -0.66
C LYS A 50 9.30 6.41 -1.89
N GLU A 51 8.41 5.43 -1.98
CA GLU A 51 7.46 5.30 -3.10
C GLU A 51 6.34 6.35 -3.07
N MET A 52 5.85 6.73 -1.88
CA MET A 52 4.68 7.60 -1.74
C MET A 52 5.00 9.00 -1.19
N GLY A 53 6.17 9.20 -0.58
CA GLY A 53 6.66 10.50 -0.09
C GLY A 53 5.90 11.11 1.09
N SER A 54 4.96 10.38 1.72
CA SER A 54 4.06 10.95 2.73
C SER A 54 3.63 9.93 3.80
N ILE A 55 3.17 10.41 4.97
CA ILE A 55 2.55 9.61 6.05
C ILE A 55 1.42 8.70 5.54
N LYS A 56 0.75 9.11 4.45
CA LYS A 56 -0.30 8.32 3.79
C LYS A 56 0.21 6.94 3.34
N ALA A 57 1.52 6.74 3.19
CA ALA A 57 2.16 5.45 2.91
C ALA A 57 1.93 4.39 4.00
N PHE A 58 1.75 4.82 5.25
CA PHE A 58 1.57 3.93 6.41
C PHE A 58 0.11 3.67 6.75
N ASN A 59 -0.78 4.57 6.32
CA ASN A 59 -2.19 4.28 6.32
C ASN A 59 -2.37 2.96 5.56
N ARG A 60 -3.19 2.06 6.09
CA ARG A 60 -3.69 0.96 5.27
C ARG A 60 -4.46 1.62 4.14
N LEU A 61 -3.79 1.89 3.02
CA LEU A 61 -4.49 2.07 1.77
C LEU A 61 -5.30 0.80 1.60
N PRO A 62 -6.63 0.89 1.36
CA PRO A 62 -7.42 -0.30 1.03
C PRO A 62 -6.65 -1.02 -0.06
N SER A 63 -6.23 -2.25 0.22
CA SER A 63 -5.17 -2.89 -0.54
C SER A 63 -5.49 -2.84 -2.03
N VAL A 64 -4.81 -1.95 -2.77
CA VAL A 64 -5.01 -1.81 -4.23
C VAL A 64 -4.53 -3.09 -4.94
N GLY A 65 -3.76 -3.94 -4.25
CA GLY A 65 -3.38 -5.30 -4.67
C GLY A 65 -4.04 -6.45 -3.90
N SER A 66 -4.94 -6.18 -2.94
CA SER A 66 -5.60 -7.24 -2.15
C SER A 66 -7.02 -6.87 -1.75
N GLY A 67 -7.76 -6.17 -2.62
CA GLY A 67 -9.16 -5.86 -2.37
C GLY A 67 -9.32 -4.88 -1.22
N ALA A 68 -9.80 -3.70 -1.55
CA ALA A 68 -10.63 -2.98 -0.60
C ALA A 68 -11.64 -3.99 -0.01
N LYS A 69 -11.49 -4.35 1.27
CA LYS A 69 -12.55 -5.06 1.96
C LYS A 69 -13.75 -4.12 1.94
N GLY A 70 -14.73 -4.43 1.08
CA GLY A 70 -15.96 -3.65 0.91
C GLY A 70 -16.23 -3.13 -0.51
N VAL A 71 -15.25 -3.06 -1.41
CA VAL A 71 -15.50 -2.63 -2.81
C VAL A 71 -15.47 -3.83 -3.74
N LYS A 72 -16.65 -4.33 -4.09
CA LYS A 72 -16.82 -5.35 -5.13
C LYS A 72 -16.46 -4.75 -6.50
N ASN A 73 -15.19 -4.76 -6.87
CA ASN A 73 -14.81 -4.50 -8.25
C ASN A 73 -15.26 -5.71 -9.10
N PRO A 74 -16.24 -5.56 -10.02
CA PRO A 74 -16.83 -6.71 -10.73
C PRO A 74 -15.84 -7.44 -11.65
N LEU A 75 -14.64 -6.90 -11.84
CA LEU A 75 -13.60 -7.39 -12.73
C LEU A 75 -12.40 -8.01 -11.99
N LYS A 76 -12.45 -8.10 -10.66
CA LYS A 76 -11.31 -8.61 -9.88
C LYS A 76 -11.19 -10.13 -10.02
N GLY A 77 -10.10 -10.60 -10.64
CA GLY A 77 -9.73 -12.01 -10.71
C GLY A 77 -10.08 -12.74 -12.01
N LYS A 78 -10.67 -12.07 -13.00
CA LYS A 78 -10.86 -12.62 -14.35
C LYS A 78 -9.76 -12.12 -15.26
N ARG A 79 -8.91 -13.03 -15.79
CA ARG A 79 -8.11 -12.75 -16.98
C ARG A 79 -9.07 -12.70 -18.16
N VAL A 80 -9.30 -11.51 -18.70
CA VAL A 80 -10.18 -11.32 -19.85
C VAL A 80 -9.33 -11.44 -21.11
N HIS A 81 -9.68 -12.37 -22.00
CA HIS A 81 -9.13 -12.43 -23.36
C HIS A 81 -10.21 -11.88 -24.29
N PHE A 82 -10.00 -10.68 -24.81
CA PHE A 82 -10.90 -10.07 -25.79
C PHE A 82 -10.66 -10.71 -27.15
N LYS A 83 -11.74 -11.06 -27.85
CA LYS A 83 -11.68 -11.63 -29.21
C LYS A 83 -11.72 -10.54 -30.28
N ASP A 84 -12.21 -9.36 -29.90
CA ASP A 84 -12.43 -8.23 -30.79
C ASP A 84 -12.07 -6.90 -30.10
N VAL A 85 -11.64 -5.92 -30.90
CA VAL A 85 -11.12 -4.62 -30.42
C VAL A 85 -12.25 -3.73 -29.89
N GLU A 86 -13.48 -3.89 -30.40
CA GLU A 86 -14.63 -3.12 -29.94
C GLU A 86 -15.06 -3.55 -28.53
N GLU A 87 -15.02 -4.86 -28.23
CA GLU A 87 -15.29 -5.40 -26.89
C GLU A 87 -14.28 -4.90 -25.86
N GLU A 88 -13.01 -4.77 -26.25
CA GLU A 88 -11.95 -4.20 -25.42
C GLU A 88 -12.20 -2.71 -25.11
N ARG A 89 -12.60 -1.93 -26.12
CA ARG A 89 -12.91 -0.50 -25.95
C ARG A 89 -14.07 -0.30 -24.99
N ASP A 90 -15.14 -1.08 -25.14
CA ASP A 90 -16.32 -0.98 -24.29
C ASP A 90 -16.05 -1.46 -22.86
N TYR A 91 -15.18 -2.47 -22.71
CA TYR A 91 -14.65 -2.90 -21.41
C TYR A 91 -13.89 -1.76 -20.71
N TYR A 92 -12.96 -1.11 -21.40
CA TYR A 92 -12.20 0.00 -20.82
C TYR A 92 -13.10 1.22 -20.52
N LYS A 93 -14.11 1.47 -21.36
CA LYS A 93 -15.08 2.54 -21.12
C LYS A 93 -15.87 2.31 -19.83
N ALA A 94 -16.36 1.09 -19.60
CA ALA A 94 -17.03 0.72 -18.36
C ALA A 94 -16.11 0.82 -17.13
N GLN A 95 -14.81 0.49 -17.28
CA GLN A 95 -13.82 0.65 -16.21
C GLN A 95 -13.61 2.12 -15.84
N VAL A 96 -13.47 3.00 -16.84
CA VAL A 96 -13.31 4.45 -16.63
C VAL A 96 -14.56 5.05 -16.01
N GLU A 97 -15.75 4.67 -16.47
CA GLU A 97 -17.02 5.17 -15.94
C GLU A 97 -17.20 4.78 -14.46
N TYR A 98 -16.88 3.53 -14.11
CA TYR A 98 -16.87 3.08 -12.73
C TYR A 98 -15.92 3.92 -11.87
N LEU A 99 -14.72 4.23 -12.35
CA LEU A 99 -13.75 5.06 -11.64
C LEU A 99 -14.21 6.51 -11.49
N LYS A 100 -14.78 7.11 -12.53
CA LYS A 100 -15.35 8.48 -12.49
C LYS A 100 -16.49 8.58 -11.47
N LYS A 101 -17.32 7.55 -11.36
CA LYS A 101 -18.41 7.50 -10.36
C LYS A 101 -17.90 7.42 -8.92
N GLN A 102 -16.71 6.85 -8.69
CA GLN A 102 -16.09 6.79 -7.36
C GLN A 102 -15.31 8.07 -7.02
N TYR A 103 -14.81 8.79 -8.02
CA TYR A 103 -14.05 10.03 -7.88
C TYR A 103 -14.67 11.14 -8.72
N PRO A 104 -15.77 11.76 -8.25
CA PRO A 104 -16.50 12.76 -9.03
C PRO A 104 -15.73 14.07 -9.27
N ASN A 105 -14.58 14.25 -8.60
CA ASN A 105 -13.76 15.46 -8.67
C ASN A 105 -12.41 15.23 -9.38
N LEU A 106 -12.31 14.24 -10.27
CA LEU A 106 -11.14 13.97 -11.11
C LEU A 106 -11.36 14.41 -12.56
#